data_AF-A0A974VSP2-F1
#
_entry.id   AF-A0A974VSP2-F1
#
_cell.length_a   1.000
_cell.length_b   1.000
_cell.length_c   1.000
_cell.angle_alpha   90.00
_cell.angle_beta   90.00
_cell.angle_gamma   90.00
#
_symmetry.space_group_name_H-M   'P 1'
#
loop_
_entity.id
_entity.type
_entity.pdbx_description
1 polymer ?
#
loop_
_entity_poly.entity_id
_entity_poly.type
_entity_poly.pdbx_seq_one_letter_code
_entity_poly.pdbx_strand_id
1 'polypeptide(L)'
;MFVENTVRERYSEGARERQEALCCPVDYDRELLKRLPQEIIDKDYGCGDPSLYVQEGDTVLDLGSGGGKICYMAAQLVGPEGLVIGVDMNDDMLGLARKYQPEMAEKLGGDRVRFVKGYIQDLALDVEAMEAYLAEHPVTDAASLAALKAWQTRQRRERPLIADHSVDLVISNCVLNLVGDGDKNQLVEEIFRVLKPGGRVAISDIVADEPVPQHLKDDPTLWSGCISGAFEEREFIRAFERAGFGAVCLDRWEAEPWQVVEGIEFRAVTLVAFKGWGRECIDRGHAVIYRGPYTEVRDEEGHVFPRGERIAVCERTFRTLTEGPCRKHFIGIEPKTLAAPIAWCAPHGTRRSPKETKGGRQIVECGGEKCC
;
A
#
# COMPACT_ATOMS: atom_id res chain seq x y z
N MET A 1 15.51 13.34 22.78
CA MET A 1 14.09 13.73 22.66
C MET A 1 13.43 12.67 21.80
N PHE A 2 12.28 12.11 22.16
CA PHE A 2 11.66 11.03 21.38
C PHE A 2 11.28 11.57 19.99
N VAL A 3 11.76 10.89 18.94
CA VAL A 3 11.60 11.26 17.52
C VAL A 3 10.14 11.56 17.15
N GLU A 4 9.20 10.76 17.67
CA GLU A 4 7.76 10.91 17.45
C GLU A 4 7.20 12.27 17.91
N ASN A 5 7.72 12.82 19.01
CA ASN A 5 7.26 14.12 19.50
C ASN A 5 7.70 15.25 18.57
N THR A 6 8.94 15.19 18.05
CA THR A 6 9.46 16.19 17.10
C THR A 6 8.71 16.15 15.78
N VAL A 7 8.38 14.94 15.27
CA VAL A 7 7.52 14.78 14.10
C VAL A 7 6.16 15.41 14.37
N ARG A 8 5.49 15.02 15.47
CA ARG A 8 4.16 15.57 15.80
C ARG A 8 4.16 17.10 15.88
N GLU A 9 5.11 17.70 16.56
CA GLU A 9 5.23 19.16 16.70
C GLU A 9 5.41 19.86 15.35
N ARG A 10 6.36 19.38 14.52
CA ARG A 10 6.63 19.97 13.20
C ARG A 10 5.41 19.92 12.28
N TYR A 11 4.66 18.81 12.28
CA TYR A 11 3.45 18.69 11.45
C TYR A 11 2.26 19.46 12.03
N SER A 12 2.16 19.61 13.36
CA SER A 12 1.18 20.53 13.98
C SER A 12 1.42 21.97 13.57
N GLU A 13 2.68 22.40 13.49
CA GLU A 13 3.04 23.71 12.92
C GLU A 13 2.69 23.77 11.42
N GLY A 14 2.99 22.71 10.67
CA GLY A 14 2.62 22.56 9.26
C GLY A 14 1.11 22.66 8.97
N ALA A 15 0.27 22.28 9.93
CA ALA A 15 -1.19 22.43 9.84
C ALA A 15 -1.64 23.90 10.01
N ARG A 16 -0.80 24.75 10.60
CA ARG A 16 -1.08 26.18 10.84
C ARG A 16 -0.45 27.04 9.75
N GLU A 17 0.80 26.79 9.41
CA GLU A 17 1.61 27.55 8.46
C GLU A 17 2.36 26.62 7.49
N ARG A 18 2.57 27.08 6.25
CA ARG A 18 3.22 26.30 5.20
C ARG A 18 4.72 26.12 5.48
N GLN A 19 5.19 24.88 5.43
CA GLN A 19 6.60 24.50 5.63
C GLN A 19 7.28 24.16 4.30
N GLU A 20 7.97 25.12 3.66
CA GLU A 20 8.60 24.92 2.33
C GLU A 20 9.62 23.77 2.29
N ALA A 21 10.33 23.53 3.40
CA ALA A 21 11.35 22.47 3.52
C ALA A 21 10.79 21.03 3.48
N LEU A 22 9.47 20.85 3.54
CA LEU A 22 8.79 19.55 3.46
C LEU A 22 8.21 19.28 2.06
N CYS A 23 8.22 20.27 1.16
CA CYS A 23 7.58 20.15 -0.14
C CYS A 23 8.59 19.68 -1.20
N CYS A 24 8.37 18.48 -1.74
CA CYS A 24 8.95 18.12 -3.02
C CYS A 24 8.06 18.67 -4.16
N PRO A 25 8.62 19.08 -5.31
CA PRO A 25 7.81 19.44 -6.46
C PRO A 25 7.11 18.20 -7.03
N VAL A 26 5.77 18.17 -6.94
CA VAL A 26 4.93 17.09 -7.48
C VAL A 26 3.95 17.67 -8.49
N ASP A 27 3.86 17.05 -9.67
CA ASP A 27 2.87 17.41 -10.69
C ASP A 27 1.58 16.61 -10.47
N TYR A 28 0.66 17.21 -9.69
CA TYR A 28 -0.67 16.67 -9.43
C TYR A 28 -1.65 17.00 -10.57
N ASP A 29 -2.67 16.16 -10.76
CA ASP A 29 -3.76 16.47 -11.70
C ASP A 29 -4.48 17.77 -11.30
N ARG A 30 -4.35 18.79 -12.16
CA ARG A 30 -4.92 20.12 -11.93
C ARG A 30 -6.44 20.11 -11.84
N GLU A 31 -7.12 19.19 -12.51
CA GLU A 31 -8.59 19.11 -12.43
C GLU A 31 -9.05 18.58 -11.08
N LEU A 32 -8.32 17.63 -10.49
CA LEU A 32 -8.58 17.14 -9.13
C LEU A 32 -8.31 18.23 -8.08
N LEU A 33 -7.27 19.04 -8.28
CA LEU A 33 -6.93 20.14 -7.38
C LEU A 33 -7.98 21.25 -7.36
N LYS A 34 -8.57 21.61 -8.51
CA LYS A 34 -9.54 22.72 -8.62
C LYS A 34 -10.75 22.60 -7.70
N ARG A 35 -11.12 21.37 -7.31
CA ARG A 35 -12.28 21.13 -6.44
C ARG A 35 -11.95 21.25 -4.96
N LEU A 36 -10.67 21.16 -4.60
CA LEU A 36 -10.20 21.18 -3.23
C LEU A 36 -10.21 22.61 -2.65
N PRO A 37 -10.46 22.76 -1.35
CA PRO A 37 -10.20 24.00 -0.64
C PRO A 37 -8.71 24.40 -0.73
N GLN A 38 -8.45 25.69 -0.96
CA GLN A 38 -7.08 26.20 -1.10
C GLN A 38 -6.22 25.92 0.15
N GLU A 39 -6.81 26.01 1.34
CA GLU A 39 -6.10 25.73 2.60
C GLU A 39 -5.56 24.28 2.67
N ILE A 40 -6.27 23.31 2.07
CA ILE A 40 -5.81 21.92 1.98
C ILE A 40 -4.65 21.79 0.98
N ILE A 41 -4.72 22.50 -0.14
CA ILE A 41 -3.67 22.48 -1.17
C ILE A 41 -2.37 23.08 -0.62
N ASP A 42 -2.47 24.19 0.12
CA ASP A 42 -1.32 24.94 0.60
C ASP A 42 -0.59 24.25 1.78
N LYS A 43 -1.27 23.33 2.47
CA LYS A 43 -0.79 22.62 3.67
C LYS A 43 -0.51 21.14 3.41
N ASP A 44 -0.14 20.82 2.18
CA ASP A 44 0.20 19.47 1.76
C ASP A 44 1.71 19.27 1.66
N TYR A 45 2.16 18.13 2.17
CA TYR A 45 3.57 17.77 2.30
C TYR A 45 3.73 16.37 1.71
N GLY A 46 4.32 16.27 0.53
CA GLY A 46 4.40 15.01 -0.21
C GLY A 46 5.43 15.05 -1.34
N CYS A 47 5.75 13.87 -1.86
CA CYS A 47 6.76 13.63 -2.90
C CYS A 47 6.25 12.90 -4.14
N GLY A 48 4.99 12.46 -4.16
CA GLY A 48 4.35 11.91 -5.35
C GLY A 48 2.84 12.08 -5.35
N ASP A 49 2.19 11.60 -6.42
CA ASP A 49 0.73 11.55 -6.53
C ASP A 49 0.25 10.10 -6.62
N PRO A 50 0.01 9.43 -5.48
CA PRO A 50 -0.49 8.06 -5.47
C PRO A 50 -1.98 7.98 -5.83
N SER A 51 -2.69 9.10 -6.04
CA SER A 51 -4.09 9.07 -6.47
C SER A 51 -4.27 8.47 -7.87
N LEU A 52 -3.21 8.45 -8.68
CA LEU A 52 -3.18 7.86 -10.02
C LEU A 52 -3.46 6.35 -10.06
N TYR A 53 -3.36 5.67 -8.92
CA TYR A 53 -3.59 4.23 -8.80
C TYR A 53 -5.01 3.88 -8.33
N VAL A 54 -5.81 4.90 -7.99
CA VAL A 54 -7.20 4.76 -7.56
C VAL A 54 -8.08 4.35 -8.73
N GLN A 55 -8.96 3.38 -8.49
CA GLN A 55 -9.97 2.91 -9.43
C GLN A 55 -11.37 3.18 -8.90
N GLU A 56 -12.33 3.29 -9.82
CA GLU A 56 -13.75 3.41 -9.46
C GLU A 56 -14.20 2.19 -8.65
N GLY A 57 -14.93 2.44 -7.55
CA GLY A 57 -15.39 1.42 -6.60
C GLY A 57 -14.37 1.00 -5.54
N ASP A 58 -13.13 1.51 -5.57
CA ASP A 58 -12.12 1.15 -4.55
C ASP A 58 -12.55 1.63 -3.15
N THR A 59 -12.31 0.78 -2.14
CA THR A 59 -12.08 1.22 -0.77
C THR A 59 -10.61 1.54 -0.60
N VAL A 60 -10.27 2.83 -0.55
CA VAL A 60 -8.89 3.35 -0.46
C VAL A 60 -8.53 3.66 0.99
N LEU A 61 -7.34 3.27 1.42
CA LEU A 61 -6.74 3.67 2.68
C LEU A 61 -5.51 4.55 2.43
N ASP A 62 -5.52 5.77 2.95
CA ASP A 62 -4.44 6.74 2.87
C ASP A 62 -3.69 6.81 4.21
N LEU A 63 -2.42 6.38 4.21
CA LEU A 63 -1.57 6.36 5.40
C LEU A 63 -0.88 7.71 5.55
N GLY A 64 -1.10 8.38 6.70
CA GLY A 64 -0.58 9.72 6.96
C GLY A 64 -1.34 10.77 6.16
N SER A 65 -2.67 10.75 6.25
CA SER A 65 -3.56 11.53 5.40
C SER A 65 -3.42 13.06 5.54
N GLY A 66 -2.78 13.54 6.62
CA GLY A 66 -2.56 14.95 6.88
C GLY A 66 -3.86 15.77 6.85
N GLY A 67 -3.83 16.91 6.15
CA GLY A 67 -5.01 17.73 5.91
C GLY A 67 -6.04 17.14 4.93
N GLY A 68 -5.81 15.92 4.42
CA GLY A 68 -6.77 15.16 3.63
C GLY A 68 -6.72 15.42 2.12
N LYS A 69 -5.69 16.09 1.59
CA LYS A 69 -5.60 16.41 0.15
C LYS A 69 -5.72 15.16 -0.73
N ILE A 70 -4.89 14.16 -0.51
CA ILE A 70 -4.90 12.91 -1.28
C ILE A 70 -6.23 12.17 -1.07
N CYS A 71 -6.75 12.13 0.16
CA CYS A 71 -8.06 11.56 0.44
C CYS A 71 -9.18 12.17 -0.41
N TYR A 72 -9.24 13.50 -0.49
CA TYR A 72 -10.25 14.21 -1.27
C TYR A 72 -10.01 14.15 -2.78
N MET A 73 -8.76 13.99 -3.24
CA MET A 73 -8.46 13.66 -4.63
C MET A 73 -8.95 12.25 -4.98
N ALA A 74 -8.62 11.26 -4.15
CA ALA A 74 -9.08 9.88 -4.31
C ALA A 74 -10.61 9.78 -4.29
N ALA A 75 -11.29 10.57 -3.44
CA ALA A 75 -12.76 10.58 -3.34
C ALA A 75 -13.46 11.00 -4.64
N GLN A 76 -12.78 11.80 -5.49
CA GLN A 76 -13.26 12.16 -6.82
C GLN A 76 -13.15 11.00 -7.82
N LEU A 77 -12.18 10.10 -7.62
CA LEU A 77 -11.83 9.00 -8.53
C LEU A 77 -12.57 7.70 -8.19
N VAL A 78 -12.80 7.42 -6.90
CA VAL A 78 -13.46 6.17 -6.46
C VAL A 78 -14.95 6.10 -6.84
N GLY A 79 -15.57 7.21 -7.25
CA GLY A 79 -17.00 7.23 -7.61
C GLY A 79 -17.94 7.05 -6.40
N PRO A 80 -19.26 6.93 -6.64
CA PRO A 80 -20.28 6.93 -5.57
C PRO A 80 -20.29 5.68 -4.69
N GLU A 81 -19.85 4.54 -5.23
CA GLU A 81 -19.81 3.25 -4.51
C GLU A 81 -18.49 3.02 -3.76
N GLY A 82 -17.48 3.85 -4.03
CA GLY A 82 -16.18 3.76 -3.38
C GLY A 82 -16.12 4.50 -2.04
N LEU A 83 -15.04 4.25 -1.30
CA LEU A 83 -14.82 4.81 0.04
C LEU A 83 -13.35 5.19 0.18
N VAL A 84 -13.08 6.31 0.85
CA VAL A 84 -11.71 6.71 1.21
C VAL A 84 -11.59 6.83 2.72
N ILE A 85 -10.57 6.21 3.28
CA ILE A 85 -10.24 6.26 4.70
C ILE A 85 -8.87 6.91 4.86
N GLY A 86 -8.80 8.06 5.52
CA GLY A 86 -7.53 8.70 5.88
C GLY A 86 -7.16 8.36 7.33
N VAL A 87 -5.95 7.85 7.55
CA VAL A 87 -5.40 7.61 8.88
C VAL A 87 -4.32 8.66 9.16
N ASP A 88 -4.41 9.35 10.28
CA ASP A 88 -3.35 10.22 10.77
C ASP A 88 -3.30 10.19 12.31
N MET A 89 -2.17 10.53 12.90
CA MET A 89 -2.01 10.60 14.36
C MET A 89 -2.13 12.04 14.88
N ASN A 90 -1.97 13.04 14.01
CA ASN A 90 -1.94 14.45 14.40
C ASN A 90 -3.36 15.05 14.46
N ASP A 91 -3.76 15.50 15.65
CA ASP A 91 -5.08 16.09 15.89
C ASP A 91 -5.34 17.39 15.11
N ASP A 92 -4.31 18.24 14.91
CA ASP A 92 -4.45 19.49 14.14
C ASP A 92 -4.70 19.18 12.65
N MET A 93 -3.99 18.20 12.10
CA MET A 93 -4.16 17.74 10.71
C MET A 93 -5.53 17.11 10.49
N LEU A 94 -5.95 16.19 11.37
CA LEU A 94 -7.29 15.61 11.33
C LEU A 94 -8.37 16.67 11.50
N GLY A 95 -8.14 17.68 12.35
CA GLY A 95 -9.03 18.83 12.51
C GLY A 95 -9.19 19.62 11.21
N LEU A 96 -8.09 19.90 10.51
CA LEU A 96 -8.10 20.55 9.20
C LEU A 96 -8.83 19.69 8.14
N ALA A 97 -8.55 18.39 8.09
CA ALA A 97 -9.20 17.48 7.16
C ALA A 97 -10.73 17.43 7.38
N ARG A 98 -11.15 17.19 8.63
CA ARG A 98 -12.56 17.09 9.02
C ARG A 98 -13.34 18.41 8.85
N LYS A 99 -12.68 19.57 9.02
CA LYS A 99 -13.27 20.91 8.78
C LYS A 99 -13.92 21.04 7.41
N TYR A 100 -13.30 20.45 6.38
CA TYR A 100 -13.74 20.57 4.98
C TYR A 100 -14.60 19.40 4.49
N GLN A 101 -14.81 18.39 5.33
CA GLN A 101 -15.55 17.19 4.95
C GLN A 101 -16.99 17.47 4.51
N PRO A 102 -17.78 18.35 5.19
CA PRO A 102 -19.13 18.67 4.72
C PRO A 102 -19.17 19.36 3.36
N GLU A 103 -18.26 20.31 3.11
CA GLU A 103 -18.12 21.00 1.82
C GLU A 103 -17.77 20.02 0.71
N MET A 104 -16.83 19.11 0.99
CA MET A 104 -16.41 18.10 0.03
C MET A 104 -17.52 17.08 -0.24
N ALA A 105 -18.27 16.65 0.77
CA ALA A 105 -19.42 15.77 0.60
C ALA A 105 -20.48 16.38 -0.32
N GLU A 106 -20.76 17.69 -0.18
CA GLU A 106 -21.67 18.41 -1.06
C GLU A 106 -21.14 18.45 -2.51
N LYS A 107 -19.87 18.82 -2.69
CA LYS A 107 -19.21 18.88 -4.02
C LYS A 107 -19.14 17.53 -4.73
N LEU A 108 -19.02 16.43 -3.97
CA LEU A 108 -18.91 15.06 -4.47
C LEU A 108 -20.26 14.35 -4.62
N GLY A 109 -21.34 14.95 -4.12
CA GLY A 109 -22.68 14.36 -4.13
C GLY A 109 -22.86 13.21 -3.12
N GLY A 110 -22.05 13.18 -2.05
CA GLY A 110 -22.13 12.19 -0.98
C GLY A 110 -20.88 12.19 -0.09
N ASP A 111 -21.06 11.86 1.19
CA ASP A 111 -19.95 11.69 2.13
C ASP A 111 -19.35 10.29 1.98
N ARG A 112 -18.16 10.23 1.37
CA ARG A 112 -17.42 8.97 1.13
C ARG A 112 -15.98 9.03 1.60
N VAL A 113 -15.66 9.99 2.47
CA VAL A 113 -14.35 10.12 3.08
C VAL A 113 -14.52 9.90 4.58
N ARG A 114 -13.58 9.21 5.21
CA ARG A 114 -13.58 9.00 6.66
C ARG A 114 -12.18 9.21 7.20
N PHE A 115 -12.02 10.18 8.10
CA PHE A 115 -10.76 10.43 8.78
C PHE A 115 -10.76 9.80 10.17
N VAL A 116 -9.76 8.97 10.45
CA VAL A 116 -9.62 8.25 11.72
C VAL A 116 -8.25 8.52 12.36
N LYS A 117 -8.21 8.57 13.69
CA LYS A 117 -6.97 8.74 14.44
C LYS A 117 -6.31 7.39 14.67
N GLY A 118 -5.06 7.25 14.23
CA GLY A 118 -4.33 5.99 14.34
C GLY A 118 -2.85 6.10 14.03
N TYR A 119 -2.09 5.08 14.46
CA TYR A 119 -0.71 4.89 14.04
C TYR A 119 -0.67 4.08 12.76
N ILE A 120 0.10 4.50 11.76
CA ILE A 120 0.17 3.78 10.47
C ILE A 120 0.85 2.40 10.63
N GLN A 121 1.72 2.25 11.63
CA GLN A 121 2.33 0.97 12.01
C GLN A 121 1.43 0.04 12.83
N ASP A 122 0.25 0.50 13.28
CA ASP A 122 -0.73 -0.28 14.04
C ASP A 122 -2.15 0.15 13.66
N LEU A 123 -2.59 -0.31 12.49
CA LEU A 123 -3.91 -0.04 11.93
C LEU A 123 -5.03 -0.82 12.64
N ALA A 124 -4.72 -1.64 13.65
CA ALA A 124 -5.70 -2.32 14.46
C ALA A 124 -6.09 -1.49 15.70
N LEU A 125 -5.14 -0.80 16.32
CA LEU A 125 -5.43 0.01 17.52
C LEU A 125 -6.24 1.26 17.15
N ASP A 126 -7.42 1.39 17.73
CA ASP A 126 -8.21 2.61 17.65
C ASP A 126 -7.74 3.57 18.75
N VAL A 127 -7.01 4.63 18.35
CA VAL A 127 -6.40 5.58 19.27
C VAL A 127 -7.46 6.44 19.95
N GLU A 128 -8.52 6.85 19.24
CA GLU A 128 -9.65 7.59 19.82
C GLU A 128 -10.37 6.73 20.89
N ALA A 129 -10.59 5.44 20.61
CA ALA A 129 -11.17 4.52 21.59
C ALA A 129 -10.26 4.30 22.80
N MET A 130 -8.93 4.28 22.59
CA MET A 130 -7.95 4.16 23.66
C MET A 130 -7.93 5.40 24.55
N GLU A 131 -7.99 6.59 23.97
CA GLU A 131 -8.09 7.85 24.71
C GLU A 131 -9.37 7.90 25.56
N ALA A 132 -10.50 7.48 25.01
CA ALA A 132 -11.75 7.34 25.76
C ALA A 132 -11.63 6.34 26.92
N TYR A 133 -11.00 5.18 26.68
CA TYR A 133 -10.75 4.20 27.74
C TYR A 133 -9.88 4.77 28.86
N LEU A 134 -8.80 5.49 28.51
CA LEU A 134 -7.85 6.10 29.44
C LEU A 134 -8.48 7.21 30.28
N ALA A 135 -9.43 7.97 29.72
CA ALA A 135 -10.16 8.99 30.47
C ALA A 135 -10.97 8.40 31.64
N GLU A 136 -11.49 7.18 31.47
CA GLU A 136 -12.22 6.44 32.50
C GLU A 136 -11.31 5.56 33.38
N HIS A 137 -10.17 5.10 32.85
CA HIS A 137 -9.26 4.14 33.47
C HIS A 137 -7.80 4.63 33.42
N PRO A 138 -7.43 5.66 34.19
CA PRO A 138 -6.09 6.23 34.15
C PRO A 138 -5.03 5.21 34.60
N VAL A 139 -3.89 5.21 33.91
CA VAL A 139 -2.73 4.38 34.29
C VAL A 139 -1.95 5.08 35.39
N THR A 140 -1.96 4.52 36.60
CA THR A 140 -1.30 5.08 37.79
C THR A 140 -0.32 4.12 38.44
N ASP A 141 -0.34 2.85 38.03
CA ASP A 141 0.49 1.78 38.58
C ASP A 141 0.69 0.64 37.56
N ALA A 142 1.42 -0.40 37.96
CA ALA A 142 1.69 -1.54 37.10
C ALA A 142 0.43 -2.36 36.76
N ALA A 143 -0.58 -2.38 37.65
CA ALA A 143 -1.81 -3.15 37.45
C ALA A 143 -2.73 -2.48 36.42
N SER A 144 -2.91 -1.17 36.52
CA SER A 144 -3.63 -0.34 35.54
C SER A 144 -2.92 -0.33 34.18
N LEU A 145 -1.58 -0.34 34.14
CA LEU A 145 -0.84 -0.54 32.89
C LEU A 145 -1.11 -1.92 32.27
N ALA A 146 -1.14 -2.99 33.08
CA ALA A 146 -1.49 -4.32 32.59
C ALA A 146 -2.94 -4.40 32.09
N ALA A 147 -3.87 -3.71 32.75
CA ALA A 147 -5.26 -3.61 32.33
C ALA A 147 -5.39 -2.90 30.96
N LEU A 148 -4.69 -1.78 30.77
CA LEU A 148 -4.64 -1.10 29.47
C LEU A 148 -4.12 -2.03 28.37
N LYS A 149 -3.00 -2.73 28.60
CA LYS A 149 -2.45 -3.67 27.59
C LYS A 149 -3.44 -4.79 27.25
N ALA A 150 -4.15 -5.32 28.24
CA ALA A 150 -5.19 -6.32 28.03
C ALA A 150 -6.39 -5.75 27.27
N TRP A 151 -6.78 -4.51 27.54
CA TRP A 151 -7.83 -3.81 26.79
C TRP A 151 -7.41 -3.59 25.33
N GLN A 152 -6.21 -3.08 25.08
CA GLN A 152 -5.70 -2.83 23.73
C GLN A 152 -5.63 -4.12 22.91
N THR A 153 -5.14 -5.21 23.51
CA THR A 153 -5.11 -6.54 22.86
C THR A 153 -6.51 -6.99 22.43
N ARG A 154 -7.50 -6.75 23.29
CA ARG A 154 -8.90 -7.09 23.02
C ARG A 154 -9.51 -6.19 21.94
N GLN A 155 -9.31 -4.88 22.01
CA GLN A 155 -9.83 -3.92 21.05
C GLN A 155 -9.29 -4.20 19.64
N ARG A 156 -7.98 -4.42 19.49
CA ARG A 156 -7.37 -4.80 18.19
C ARG A 156 -8.04 -6.02 17.56
N ARG A 157 -8.35 -7.04 18.37
CA ARG A 157 -8.95 -8.29 17.90
C ARG A 157 -10.44 -8.15 17.59
N GLU A 158 -11.19 -7.48 18.46
CA GLU A 158 -12.66 -7.49 18.41
C GLU A 158 -13.23 -6.34 17.57
N ARG A 159 -12.56 -5.19 17.56
CA ARG A 159 -13.01 -3.97 16.87
C ARG A 159 -11.80 -3.19 16.32
N PRO A 160 -11.03 -3.77 15.39
CA PRO A 160 -9.87 -3.09 14.82
C PRO A 160 -10.27 -1.77 14.16
N LEU A 161 -9.39 -0.76 14.23
CA LEU A 161 -9.58 0.55 13.57
C LEU A 161 -9.80 0.36 12.06
N ILE A 162 -8.92 -0.41 11.44
CA ILE A 162 -9.04 -0.92 10.07
C ILE A 162 -9.06 -2.45 10.11
N ALA A 163 -10.15 -3.02 9.61
CA ALA A 163 -10.37 -4.46 9.64
C ALA A 163 -9.43 -5.21 8.67
N ASP A 164 -9.22 -6.49 8.95
CA ASP A 164 -8.53 -7.39 8.04
C ASP A 164 -9.28 -7.46 6.71
N HIS A 165 -8.56 -7.49 5.59
CA HIS A 165 -9.16 -7.69 4.28
C HIS A 165 -10.32 -6.73 3.96
N SER A 166 -10.22 -5.46 4.37
CA SER A 166 -11.30 -4.48 4.20
C SER A 166 -11.02 -3.45 3.11
N VAL A 167 -9.79 -3.30 2.64
CA VAL A 167 -9.40 -2.24 1.69
C VAL A 167 -8.91 -2.82 0.36
N ASP A 168 -9.20 -2.14 -0.74
CA ASP A 168 -8.81 -2.54 -2.10
C ASP A 168 -7.46 -1.94 -2.50
N LEU A 169 -7.18 -0.73 -2.03
CA LEU A 169 -5.95 0.01 -2.31
C LEU A 169 -5.43 0.69 -1.05
N VAL A 170 -4.15 0.51 -0.74
CA VAL A 170 -3.44 1.34 0.23
C VAL A 170 -2.54 2.31 -0.52
N ILE A 171 -2.65 3.59 -0.19
CA ILE A 171 -1.79 4.65 -0.70
C ILE A 171 -1.07 5.36 0.44
N SER A 172 0.06 5.96 0.12
CA SER A 172 0.77 6.84 1.04
C SER A 172 1.70 7.78 0.28
N ASN A 173 1.97 8.93 0.88
CA ASN A 173 2.82 9.96 0.32
C ASN A 173 3.80 10.47 1.40
N CYS A 174 5.05 10.00 1.34
CA CYS A 174 6.17 10.53 2.12
C CYS A 174 6.06 10.43 3.66
N VAL A 175 5.34 9.43 4.19
CA VAL A 175 5.19 9.25 5.66
C VAL A 175 5.76 7.96 6.22
N LEU A 176 6.12 6.95 5.41
CA LEU A 176 6.68 5.71 5.97
C LEU A 176 8.05 5.98 6.58
N ASN A 177 8.79 6.95 6.04
CA ASN A 177 10.07 7.39 6.57
C ASN A 177 10.00 8.06 7.95
N LEU A 178 8.80 8.38 8.44
CA LEU A 178 8.63 8.95 9.78
C LEU A 178 8.49 7.88 10.85
N VAL A 179 8.23 6.63 10.45
CA VAL A 179 8.10 5.46 11.33
C VAL A 179 9.48 5.00 11.78
N GLY A 180 9.63 4.75 13.08
CA GLY A 180 10.87 4.24 13.66
C GLY A 180 11.29 2.89 13.05
N ASP A 181 12.60 2.66 12.94
CA ASP A 181 13.14 1.45 12.31
C ASP A 181 12.61 0.14 12.95
N GLY A 182 12.33 0.16 14.25
CA GLY A 182 11.77 -0.99 14.98
C GLY A 182 10.36 -1.39 14.54
N ASP A 183 9.60 -0.45 13.99
CA ASP A 183 8.18 -0.64 13.68
C ASP A 183 7.92 -0.75 12.16
N LYS A 184 8.94 -0.55 11.32
CA LYS A 184 8.82 -0.62 9.84
C LYS A 184 8.32 -1.99 9.35
N ASN A 185 8.75 -3.08 9.98
CA ASN A 185 8.24 -4.40 9.61
C ASN A 185 6.75 -4.53 9.96
N GLN A 186 6.35 -4.07 11.15
CA GLN A 186 4.94 -4.06 11.57
C GLN A 186 4.08 -3.21 10.63
N LEU A 187 4.58 -2.04 10.21
CA LEU A 187 3.93 -1.19 9.23
C LEU A 187 3.60 -1.92 7.93
N VAL A 188 4.58 -2.60 7.32
CA VAL A 188 4.33 -3.32 6.06
C VAL A 188 3.43 -4.54 6.27
N GLU A 189 3.54 -5.21 7.42
CA GLU A 189 2.63 -6.30 7.82
C GLU A 189 1.18 -5.82 8.01
N GLU A 190 0.97 -4.64 8.59
CA GLU A 190 -0.35 -4.02 8.75
C GLU A 190 -0.96 -3.62 7.41
N ILE A 191 -0.17 -3.03 6.50
CA ILE A 191 -0.60 -2.76 5.11
C ILE A 191 -1.03 -4.07 4.44
N PHE A 192 -0.25 -5.13 4.60
CA PHE A 192 -0.61 -6.43 4.06
C PHE A 192 -1.90 -6.94 4.70
N ARG A 193 -2.06 -6.89 6.04
CA ARG A 193 -3.23 -7.40 6.78
C ARG A 193 -4.54 -6.77 6.28
N VAL A 194 -4.59 -5.44 6.19
CA VAL A 194 -5.82 -4.70 5.87
C VAL A 194 -6.28 -4.90 4.42
N LEU A 195 -5.35 -5.19 3.50
CA LEU A 195 -5.68 -5.40 2.09
C LEU A 195 -6.53 -6.67 1.88
N LYS A 196 -7.56 -6.55 1.05
CA LYS A 196 -8.30 -7.70 0.51
C LYS A 196 -7.35 -8.59 -0.32
N PRO A 197 -7.66 -9.89 -0.48
CA PRO A 197 -7.02 -10.68 -1.53
C PRO A 197 -7.24 -10.01 -2.89
N GLY A 198 -6.17 -9.82 -3.66
CA GLY A 198 -6.18 -9.02 -4.89
C GLY A 198 -6.02 -7.51 -4.70
N GLY A 199 -5.95 -7.04 -3.45
CA GLY A 199 -5.72 -5.65 -3.11
C GLY A 199 -4.33 -5.17 -3.54
N ARG A 200 -4.18 -3.87 -3.69
CA ARG A 200 -3.00 -3.21 -4.27
C ARG A 200 -2.40 -2.21 -3.29
N VAL A 201 -1.13 -1.90 -3.50
CA VAL A 201 -0.47 -0.80 -2.79
C VAL A 201 0.21 0.13 -3.80
N ALA A 202 0.19 1.42 -3.52
CA ALA A 202 0.97 2.43 -4.21
C ALA A 202 1.55 3.43 -3.20
N ILE A 203 2.84 3.27 -2.87
CA ILE A 203 3.54 4.11 -1.90
C ILE A 203 4.49 5.02 -2.64
N SER A 204 4.27 6.33 -2.53
CA SER A 204 5.27 7.32 -2.96
C SER A 204 6.09 7.74 -1.74
N ASP A 205 7.40 7.56 -1.78
CA ASP A 205 8.29 7.92 -0.66
C ASP A 205 9.70 8.30 -1.14
N ILE A 206 10.51 8.81 -0.23
CA ILE A 206 11.94 9.05 -0.44
C ILE A 206 12.73 7.80 -0.05
N VAL A 207 13.67 7.38 -0.90
CA VAL A 207 14.61 6.29 -0.62
C VAL A 207 16.05 6.78 -0.72
N ALA A 208 16.92 6.12 0.03
CA ALA A 208 18.36 6.34 0.01
C ALA A 208 19.06 5.23 -0.80
N ASP A 209 20.05 5.61 -1.61
CA ASP A 209 20.90 4.67 -2.35
C ASP A 209 21.85 3.85 -1.46
N GLU A 210 22.16 4.37 -0.27
CA GLU A 210 22.95 3.71 0.77
C GLU A 210 22.22 3.65 2.13
N PRO A 211 22.56 2.70 3.02
CA PRO A 211 22.01 2.67 4.37
C PRO A 211 22.34 3.96 5.13
N VAL A 212 21.31 4.65 5.63
CA VAL A 212 21.49 5.89 6.40
C VAL A 212 22.23 5.61 7.73
N PRO A 213 23.39 6.26 7.98
CA PRO A 213 24.16 6.11 9.21
C PRO A 213 23.42 6.52 10.47
N GLN A 214 23.79 5.93 11.62
CA GLN A 214 23.12 6.19 12.90
C GLN A 214 23.18 7.66 13.32
N HIS A 215 24.29 8.38 13.06
CA HIS A 215 24.39 9.79 13.46
C HIS A 215 23.42 10.69 12.69
N LEU A 216 23.08 10.36 11.45
CA LEU A 216 22.02 11.04 10.69
C LEU A 216 20.62 10.64 11.20
N LYS A 217 20.44 9.38 11.65
CA LYS A 217 19.22 8.90 12.33
C LYS A 217 18.95 9.58 13.66
N ASP A 218 20.01 9.94 14.37
CA ASP A 218 19.91 10.63 15.65
C ASP A 218 19.64 12.14 15.50
N ASP A 219 19.68 12.69 14.27
CA ASP A 219 19.33 14.08 13.95
C ASP A 219 17.79 14.26 13.80
N PRO A 220 17.12 14.97 14.73
CA PRO A 220 15.66 15.14 14.69
C PRO A 220 15.16 16.02 13.53
N THR A 221 16.00 16.93 13.03
CA THR A 221 15.65 17.82 11.92
C THR A 221 15.66 17.07 10.60
N LEU A 222 16.67 16.22 10.38
CA LEU A 222 16.73 15.34 9.21
C LEU A 222 15.65 14.25 9.26
N TRP A 223 15.34 13.72 10.45
CA TRP A 223 14.28 12.73 10.60
C TRP A 223 12.92 13.29 10.18
N SER A 224 12.57 14.46 10.71
CA SER A 224 11.29 15.11 10.40
C SER A 224 11.22 15.68 8.98
N GLY A 225 12.32 15.65 8.22
CA GLY A 225 12.38 15.96 6.78
C GLY A 225 12.32 14.71 5.88
N CYS A 226 11.95 13.54 6.41
CA CYS A 226 11.87 12.26 5.68
C CYS A 226 13.20 11.74 5.14
N ILE A 227 14.34 12.26 5.63
CA ILE A 227 15.69 11.83 5.22
C ILE A 227 16.15 10.68 6.10
N SER A 228 16.18 10.89 7.43
CA SER A 228 16.87 9.95 8.30
C SER A 228 16.19 8.59 8.43
N GLY A 229 14.87 8.55 8.33
CA GLY A 229 14.11 7.31 8.32
C GLY A 229 13.89 6.74 6.92
N ALA A 230 14.55 7.26 5.87
CA ALA A 230 14.45 6.70 4.53
C ALA A 230 14.86 5.22 4.48
N PHE A 231 14.12 4.43 3.71
CA PHE A 231 14.55 3.08 3.37
C PHE A 231 15.74 3.13 2.42
N GLU A 232 16.66 2.18 2.58
CA GLU A 232 17.60 1.82 1.49
C GLU A 232 16.80 1.24 0.32
N GLU A 233 17.12 1.62 -0.91
CA GLU A 233 16.35 1.26 -2.12
C GLU A 233 15.98 -0.24 -2.19
N ARG A 234 16.94 -1.13 -1.96
CA ARG A 234 16.67 -2.58 -2.02
C ARG A 234 15.89 -3.05 -0.81
N GLU A 235 16.12 -2.45 0.35
CA GLU A 235 15.40 -2.80 1.58
C GLU A 235 13.94 -2.40 1.52
N PHE A 236 13.61 -1.31 0.81
CA PHE A 236 12.24 -0.91 0.55
C PHE A 236 11.48 -2.01 -0.20
N ILE A 237 12.06 -2.54 -1.29
CA ILE A 237 11.48 -3.65 -2.05
C ILE A 237 11.37 -4.90 -1.18
N ARG A 238 12.47 -5.28 -0.51
CA ARG A 238 12.53 -6.52 0.31
C ARG A 238 11.53 -6.50 1.46
N ALA A 239 11.24 -5.35 2.05
CA ALA A 239 10.25 -5.24 3.12
C ALA A 239 8.86 -5.70 2.65
N PHE A 240 8.44 -5.27 1.45
CA PHE A 240 7.17 -5.69 0.85
C PHE A 240 7.21 -7.18 0.44
N GLU A 241 8.30 -7.65 -0.15
CA GLU A 241 8.46 -9.08 -0.49
C GLU A 241 8.34 -9.98 0.76
N ARG A 242 9.01 -9.60 1.87
CA ARG A 242 8.97 -10.37 3.13
C ARG A 242 7.57 -10.40 3.76
N ALA A 243 6.80 -9.32 3.64
CA ALA A 243 5.42 -9.29 4.09
C ALA A 243 4.48 -10.16 3.23
N GLY A 244 4.94 -10.61 2.06
CA GLY A 244 4.21 -11.51 1.17
C GLY A 244 3.54 -10.82 -0.02
N PHE A 245 3.91 -9.58 -0.33
CA PHE A 245 3.48 -8.93 -1.56
C PHE A 245 4.14 -9.57 -2.79
N GLY A 246 3.38 -9.68 -3.88
CA GLY A 246 3.90 -10.09 -5.18
C GLY A 246 4.01 -8.92 -6.15
N ALA A 247 4.76 -9.12 -7.25
CA ALA A 247 5.09 -8.13 -8.27
C ALA A 247 5.41 -6.75 -7.69
N VAL A 248 6.28 -6.76 -6.68
CA VAL A 248 6.81 -5.53 -6.10
C VAL A 248 7.66 -4.85 -7.17
N CYS A 249 7.29 -3.62 -7.57
CA CYS A 249 8.04 -2.88 -8.56
C CYS A 249 8.05 -1.38 -8.27
N LEU A 250 9.13 -0.72 -8.73
CA LEU A 250 9.22 0.73 -8.76
C LEU A 250 8.56 1.19 -10.07
N ASP A 251 7.34 1.70 -9.97
CA ASP A 251 6.61 2.25 -11.11
C ASP A 251 7.12 3.64 -11.49
N ARG A 252 7.60 4.40 -10.49
CA ARG A 252 8.36 5.64 -10.67
C ARG A 252 9.67 5.60 -9.90
N TRP A 253 10.68 6.20 -10.49
CA TRP A 253 12.00 6.39 -9.90
C TRP A 253 12.59 7.68 -10.49
N GLU A 254 12.78 8.69 -9.65
CA GLU A 254 13.34 9.97 -10.09
C GLU A 254 14.85 9.85 -10.32
N ALA A 255 15.29 10.24 -11.52
CA ALA A 255 16.68 10.14 -11.93
C ALA A 255 17.59 11.09 -11.16
N GLU A 256 17.11 12.30 -10.95
CA GLU A 256 17.80 13.31 -10.16
C GLU A 256 17.44 13.15 -8.68
N PRO A 257 18.42 13.11 -7.76
CA PRO A 257 18.14 13.09 -6.35
C PRO A 257 17.48 14.40 -5.92
N TRP A 258 16.50 14.29 -5.02
CA TRP A 258 15.89 15.44 -4.38
C TRP A 258 16.89 16.15 -3.46
N GLN A 259 17.70 15.37 -2.73
CA GLN A 259 18.74 15.90 -1.85
C GLN A 259 19.92 14.93 -1.76
N VAL A 260 21.12 15.46 -1.52
CA VAL A 260 22.32 14.68 -1.22
C VAL A 260 22.86 15.09 0.15
N VAL A 261 23.04 14.13 1.07
CA VAL A 261 23.57 14.37 2.43
C VAL A 261 24.75 13.46 2.67
N GLU A 262 25.92 14.04 2.96
CA GLU A 262 27.17 13.29 3.17
C GLU A 262 27.53 12.31 2.04
N GLY A 263 27.05 12.58 0.81
CA GLY A 263 27.26 11.72 -0.36
C GLY A 263 26.17 10.67 -0.60
N ILE A 264 25.19 10.55 0.30
CA ILE A 264 24.03 9.66 0.15
C ILE A 264 22.97 10.38 -0.67
N GLU A 265 22.48 9.75 -1.73
CA GLU A 265 21.46 10.29 -2.61
C GLU A 265 20.06 9.90 -2.11
N PHE A 266 19.21 10.91 -1.87
CA PHE A 266 17.82 10.75 -1.49
C PHE A 266 16.93 11.12 -2.67
N ARG A 267 16.13 10.17 -3.15
CA ARG A 267 15.29 10.35 -4.34
C ARG A 267 13.86 9.88 -4.11
N ALA A 268 12.93 10.46 -4.86
CA ALA A 268 11.54 10.04 -4.83
C ALA A 268 11.32 8.80 -5.70
N VAL A 269 10.54 7.86 -5.17
CA VAL A 269 10.12 6.65 -5.88
C VAL A 269 8.64 6.39 -5.62
N THR A 270 7.99 5.66 -6.53
CA THR A 270 6.67 5.07 -6.28
C THR A 270 6.78 3.56 -6.39
N LEU A 271 6.63 2.88 -5.26
CA LEU A 271 6.53 1.42 -5.20
C LEU A 271 5.08 1.01 -5.36
N VAL A 272 4.83 0.06 -6.25
CA VAL A 272 3.55 -0.64 -6.36
C VAL A 272 3.74 -2.13 -6.13
N ALA A 273 2.74 -2.75 -5.51
CA ALA A 273 2.71 -4.19 -5.31
C ALA A 273 1.26 -4.66 -5.16
N PHE A 274 1.05 -5.99 -5.11
CA PHE A 274 -0.28 -6.56 -4.87
C PHE A 274 -0.24 -7.65 -3.80
N LYS A 275 -1.36 -7.81 -3.10
CA LYS A 275 -1.63 -8.94 -2.22
C LYS A 275 -2.29 -10.05 -3.03
N GLY A 276 -1.69 -11.24 -3.05
CA GLY A 276 -2.22 -12.37 -3.82
C GLY A 276 -3.65 -12.77 -3.46
N TRP A 277 -4.33 -13.48 -4.36
CA TRP A 277 -5.73 -13.91 -4.22
C TRP A 277 -5.94 -15.11 -3.27
N GLY A 278 -5.07 -15.29 -2.27
CA GLY A 278 -5.10 -16.42 -1.34
C GLY A 278 -4.17 -17.58 -1.72
N ARG A 279 -4.36 -18.74 -1.08
CA ARG A 279 -3.50 -19.93 -1.24
C ARG A 279 -4.03 -20.98 -2.21
N GLU A 280 -5.34 -21.01 -2.45
CA GLU A 280 -5.94 -22.04 -3.27
C GLU A 280 -5.58 -21.82 -4.75
N CYS A 281 -5.14 -22.89 -5.42
CA CYS A 281 -4.72 -22.85 -6.81
C CYS A 281 -5.51 -23.95 -7.54
N ILE A 282 -6.49 -23.50 -8.32
CA ILE A 282 -7.43 -24.35 -9.05
C ILE A 282 -7.17 -24.19 -10.55
N ASP A 283 -7.02 -25.31 -11.24
CA ASP A 283 -7.04 -25.32 -12.69
C ASP A 283 -8.47 -25.20 -13.21
N ARG A 284 -8.72 -24.15 -13.99
CA ARG A 284 -9.97 -23.97 -14.74
C ARG A 284 -9.78 -23.94 -16.25
N GLY A 285 -8.56 -24.15 -16.75
CA GLY A 285 -8.26 -24.06 -18.18
C GLY A 285 -7.59 -22.76 -18.61
N HIS A 286 -7.21 -21.90 -17.67
CA HIS A 286 -6.53 -20.65 -17.94
C HIS A 286 -5.11 -20.84 -18.50
N ALA A 287 -4.70 -19.94 -19.40
CA ALA A 287 -3.32 -19.84 -19.83
C ALA A 287 -2.90 -18.38 -19.94
N VAL A 288 -1.60 -18.15 -19.85
CA VAL A 288 -1.00 -16.84 -20.14
C VAL A 288 0.04 -16.96 -21.24
N ILE A 289 0.30 -15.86 -21.94
CA ILE A 289 1.47 -15.70 -22.80
C ILE A 289 2.26 -14.50 -22.30
N TYR A 290 3.54 -14.71 -21.97
CA TYR A 290 4.46 -13.61 -21.71
C TYR A 290 4.83 -12.89 -23.01
N ARG A 291 4.63 -11.57 -23.04
CA ARG A 291 4.83 -10.72 -24.22
C ARG A 291 6.31 -10.51 -24.55
N GLY A 292 7.18 -10.50 -23.55
CA GLY A 292 8.57 -10.04 -23.66
C GLY A 292 8.81 -8.72 -22.90
N PRO A 293 9.98 -8.09 -23.07
CA PRO A 293 10.96 -8.34 -24.15
C PRO A 293 11.96 -9.45 -23.86
N TYR A 294 12.10 -9.95 -22.63
CA TYR A 294 13.09 -10.99 -22.30
C TYR A 294 12.74 -12.35 -22.91
N THR A 295 13.70 -13.26 -23.00
CA THR A 295 13.46 -14.62 -23.52
C THR A 295 12.56 -15.44 -22.60
N GLU A 296 12.67 -15.22 -21.29
CA GLU A 296 11.93 -15.89 -20.23
C GLU A 296 11.87 -14.95 -19.01
N VAL A 297 10.79 -15.02 -18.24
CA VAL A 297 10.70 -14.40 -16.91
C VAL A 297 10.22 -15.43 -15.88
N ARG A 298 10.49 -15.14 -14.61
CA ARG A 298 10.03 -15.93 -13.46
C ARG A 298 9.30 -15.04 -12.48
N ASP A 299 8.28 -15.58 -11.82
CA ASP A 299 7.62 -14.91 -10.70
C ASP A 299 8.16 -15.42 -9.35
N GLU A 300 7.67 -14.82 -8.27
CA GLU A 300 8.07 -15.08 -6.89
C GLU A 300 7.67 -16.49 -6.42
N GLU A 301 6.73 -17.13 -7.12
CA GLU A 301 6.29 -18.50 -6.86
C GLU A 301 7.06 -19.54 -7.68
N GLY A 302 8.03 -19.11 -8.48
CA GLY A 302 8.88 -19.96 -9.29
C GLY A 302 8.27 -20.38 -10.63
N HIS A 303 7.12 -19.84 -11.02
CA HIS A 303 6.58 -20.07 -12.36
C HIS A 303 7.54 -19.54 -13.42
N VAL A 304 7.58 -20.23 -14.56
CA VAL A 304 8.48 -19.94 -15.67
C VAL A 304 7.64 -19.56 -16.88
N PHE A 305 7.93 -18.40 -17.48
CA PHE A 305 7.19 -17.87 -18.62
C PHE A 305 8.12 -17.56 -19.80
N PRO A 306 8.37 -18.54 -20.68
CA PRO A 306 9.05 -18.29 -21.95
C PRO A 306 8.23 -17.35 -22.85
N ARG A 307 8.90 -16.43 -23.52
CA ARG A 307 8.27 -15.42 -24.38
C ARG A 307 7.50 -16.07 -25.53
N GLY A 308 6.24 -15.66 -25.71
CA GLY A 308 5.38 -16.11 -26.80
C GLY A 308 4.76 -17.49 -26.60
N GLU A 309 5.12 -18.21 -25.54
CA GLU A 309 4.57 -19.53 -25.25
C GLU A 309 3.29 -19.46 -24.41
N ARG A 310 2.36 -20.37 -24.67
CA ARG A 310 1.11 -20.50 -23.92
C ARG A 310 1.34 -21.37 -22.70
N ILE A 311 1.47 -20.75 -21.54
CA ILE A 311 1.76 -21.41 -20.28
C ILE A 311 0.48 -21.61 -19.49
N ALA A 312 0.26 -22.85 -19.02
CA ALA A 312 -0.84 -23.19 -18.14
C ALA A 312 -0.62 -22.50 -16.79
N VAL A 313 -1.67 -21.90 -16.25
CA VAL A 313 -1.66 -21.32 -14.90
C VAL A 313 -2.97 -21.63 -14.20
N CYS A 314 -2.94 -21.71 -12.86
CA CYS A 314 -4.18 -21.78 -12.10
C CYS A 314 -4.93 -20.45 -12.15
N GLU A 315 -6.20 -20.45 -11.78
CA GLU A 315 -7.06 -19.27 -11.78
C GLU A 315 -6.46 -18.10 -10.97
N ARG A 316 -5.88 -18.38 -9.81
CA ARG A 316 -5.20 -17.36 -8.98
C ARG A 316 -4.04 -16.70 -9.72
N THR A 317 -3.12 -17.50 -10.26
CA THR A 317 -1.94 -17.00 -11.00
C THR A 317 -2.37 -16.29 -12.28
N PHE A 318 -3.40 -16.79 -12.96
CA PHE A 318 -4.00 -16.13 -14.11
C PHE A 318 -4.42 -14.71 -13.76
N ARG A 319 -5.29 -14.55 -12.76
CA ARG A 319 -5.76 -13.24 -12.30
C ARG A 319 -4.61 -12.34 -11.88
N THR A 320 -3.65 -12.88 -11.15
CA THR A 320 -2.43 -12.15 -10.72
C THR A 320 -1.63 -11.57 -11.89
N LEU A 321 -1.50 -12.30 -13.00
CA LEU A 321 -0.70 -11.85 -14.14
C LEU A 321 -1.49 -11.00 -15.12
N THR A 322 -2.81 -11.15 -15.15
CA THR A 322 -3.70 -10.45 -16.10
C THR A 322 -4.39 -9.24 -15.49
N GLU A 323 -4.44 -9.15 -14.16
CA GLU A 323 -4.92 -8.02 -13.36
C GLU A 323 -3.69 -7.37 -12.68
N GLY A 324 -3.76 -6.08 -12.31
CA GLY A 324 -2.67 -5.42 -11.58
C GLY A 324 -1.41 -5.07 -12.41
N PRO A 325 -0.24 -4.89 -11.75
CA PRO A 325 0.98 -4.33 -12.36
C PRO A 325 1.55 -5.18 -13.51
N CYS A 326 1.35 -6.50 -13.46
CA CYS A 326 1.86 -7.45 -14.44
C CYS A 326 1.09 -7.42 -15.77
N ARG A 327 -0.12 -6.86 -15.82
CA ARG A 327 -1.04 -6.93 -16.97
C ARG A 327 -0.40 -6.50 -18.29
N LYS A 328 0.48 -5.50 -18.27
CA LYS A 328 1.16 -5.00 -19.49
C LYS A 328 2.14 -6.01 -20.09
N HIS A 329 2.60 -7.00 -19.31
CA HIS A 329 3.59 -7.99 -19.72
C HIS A 329 2.99 -9.32 -20.16
N PHE A 330 1.73 -9.60 -19.81
CA PHE A 330 1.08 -10.87 -20.11
C PHE A 330 -0.16 -10.71 -21.00
N ILE A 331 -0.49 -11.76 -21.74
CA ILE A 331 -1.76 -11.91 -22.46
C ILE A 331 -2.52 -13.01 -21.76
N GLY A 332 -3.66 -12.68 -21.17
CA GLY A 332 -4.59 -13.64 -20.60
C GLY A 332 -5.33 -14.42 -21.69
N ILE A 333 -5.45 -15.72 -21.51
CA ILE A 333 -6.23 -16.62 -22.34
C ILE A 333 -7.19 -17.41 -21.47
N GLU A 334 -8.44 -16.98 -21.49
CA GLU A 334 -9.54 -17.70 -20.87
C GLU A 334 -9.95 -18.91 -21.71
N PRO A 335 -10.36 -20.02 -21.07
CA PRO A 335 -10.93 -21.15 -21.77
C PRO A 335 -12.34 -20.79 -22.29
N LYS A 336 -12.71 -21.33 -23.47
CA LYS A 336 -14.05 -21.12 -24.05
C LYS A 336 -15.19 -21.54 -23.09
N THR A 337 -14.93 -22.54 -22.25
CA THR A 337 -15.82 -22.97 -21.17
C THR A 337 -14.96 -23.19 -19.95
N LEU A 338 -15.31 -22.57 -18.82
CA LEU A 338 -14.63 -22.82 -17.56
C LEU A 338 -14.75 -24.30 -17.23
N ALA A 339 -13.61 -24.95 -17.04
CA ALA A 339 -13.62 -26.35 -16.63
C ALA A 339 -14.09 -26.48 -15.18
N ALA A 340 -14.51 -27.69 -14.83
CA ALA A 340 -14.70 -28.06 -13.44
C ALA A 340 -13.40 -27.80 -12.65
N PRO A 341 -13.49 -27.33 -11.41
CA PRO A 341 -12.31 -27.02 -10.62
C PRO A 341 -11.49 -28.29 -10.35
N ILE A 342 -10.22 -28.30 -10.76
CA ILE A 342 -9.25 -29.36 -10.48
C ILE A 342 -8.13 -28.76 -9.65
N ALA A 343 -7.63 -29.50 -8.65
CA ALA A 343 -6.48 -29.05 -7.87
C ALA A 343 -5.26 -28.84 -8.79
N TRP A 344 -4.59 -27.69 -8.67
CA TRP A 344 -3.42 -27.38 -9.47
C TRP A 344 -2.26 -28.31 -9.13
N CYS A 345 -1.69 -28.96 -10.14
CA CYS A 345 -0.61 -29.93 -9.99
C CYS A 345 0.47 -29.81 -11.08
N ALA A 346 0.34 -28.83 -11.99
CA ALA A 346 1.23 -28.70 -13.13
C ALA A 346 2.60 -28.15 -12.68
N PRO A 347 3.72 -28.72 -13.14
CA PRO A 347 5.04 -28.13 -12.93
C PRO A 347 5.15 -26.71 -13.51
N HIS A 348 6.03 -25.89 -12.95
CA HIS A 348 6.31 -24.55 -13.47
C HIS A 348 6.75 -24.61 -14.95
N GLY A 349 6.18 -23.74 -15.78
CA GLY A 349 6.45 -23.71 -17.23
C GLY A 349 5.68 -24.74 -18.07
N THR A 350 4.70 -25.44 -17.48
CA THR A 350 3.84 -26.36 -18.25
C THR A 350 3.14 -25.63 -19.39
N ARG A 351 3.32 -26.11 -20.63
CA ARG A 351 2.66 -25.56 -21.82
C ARG A 351 1.22 -26.05 -21.91
N ARG A 352 0.28 -25.14 -22.23
CA ARG A 352 -1.12 -25.48 -22.51
C ARG A 352 -1.36 -25.47 -24.01
N SER A 353 -1.93 -26.56 -24.54
CA SER A 353 -2.28 -26.63 -25.96
C SER A 353 -3.42 -25.66 -26.29
N PRO A 354 -3.40 -24.99 -27.46
CA PRO A 354 -4.53 -24.18 -27.91
C PRO A 354 -5.85 -24.94 -27.98
N LYS A 355 -5.82 -26.27 -28.20
CA LYS A 355 -7.04 -27.11 -28.21
C LYS A 355 -7.74 -27.11 -26.86
N GLU A 356 -6.99 -27.17 -25.76
CA GLU A 356 -7.54 -27.18 -24.40
C GLU A 356 -8.30 -25.89 -24.10
N THR A 357 -7.71 -24.73 -24.40
CA THR A 357 -8.36 -23.42 -24.22
C THR A 357 -9.57 -23.21 -25.14
N LYS A 358 -9.71 -23.98 -26.23
CA LYS A 358 -10.84 -23.89 -27.18
C LYS A 358 -11.98 -24.88 -26.88
N GLY A 359 -11.96 -25.52 -25.71
CA GLY A 359 -12.98 -26.51 -25.29
C GLY A 359 -12.57 -27.97 -25.54
N GLY A 360 -11.30 -28.23 -25.82
CA GLY A 360 -10.73 -29.58 -25.82
C GLY A 360 -10.54 -30.11 -24.39
N ARG A 361 -10.42 -31.44 -24.25
CA ARG A 361 -10.14 -32.10 -22.96
C ARG A 361 -8.83 -31.56 -22.37
N GLN A 362 -8.86 -31.17 -21.09
CA GLN A 362 -7.67 -30.75 -20.37
C GLN A 362 -6.74 -31.95 -20.11
N ILE A 363 -5.47 -31.78 -20.47
CA ILE A 363 -4.43 -32.79 -20.29
C ILE A 363 -3.32 -32.11 -19.48
N VAL A 364 -3.63 -31.67 -18.26
CA VAL A 364 -2.59 -31.41 -17.28
C VAL A 364 -2.33 -32.74 -16.61
N GLU A 365 -1.31 -33.45 -17.09
CA GLU A 365 -0.82 -34.64 -16.42
C GLU A 365 -0.14 -34.18 -15.12
N CYS A 366 -0.85 -34.30 -14.00
CA CYS A 366 -0.22 -34.30 -12.69
C CYS A 366 0.83 -35.41 -12.73
N GLY A 367 2.11 -35.07 -12.59
CA GLY A 367 3.17 -36.05 -12.55
C GLY A 367 2.87 -37.07 -11.46
N GLY A 368 2.36 -38.24 -11.86
CA GLY A 368 2.24 -39.37 -10.97
C GLY A 368 3.63 -39.70 -10.45
N GLU A 369 3.73 -39.98 -9.16
CA GLU A 369 4.90 -40.62 -8.57
C GLU A 369 5.43 -41.66 -9.55
N LYS A 370 6.68 -41.51 -9.99
CA LYS A 370 7.42 -42.66 -10.50
C LYS A 370 7.58 -43.59 -9.30
N CYS A 371 6.63 -44.50 -9.10
CA CYS A 371 6.82 -45.66 -8.25
C CYS A 371 8.15 -46.30 -8.66
N CYS A 372 9.09 -46.35 -7.72
CA CYS A 372 10.29 -47.19 -7.82
C CYS A 372 9.93 -48.64 -7.52
#